data_AF-A0AAU1GRS9-F1
#
_entry.id   AF-A0AAU1GRS9-F1
#
_cell.length_a   1.000
_cell.length_b   1.000
_cell.length_c   1.000
_cell.angle_alpha   90.00
_cell.angle_beta   90.00
_cell.angle_gamma   90.00
#
_symmetry.space_group_name_H-M   'P 1'
#
loop_
_entity.id
_entity.type
_entity.pdbx_description
1 polymer ?
#
loop_
_entity_poly.entity_id
_entity_poly.type
_entity_poly.pdbx_seq_one_letter_code
_entity_poly.pdbx_strand_id
1 'polypeptide(L)'
;MTEPAPERPQESPPLHRTAHARTEEPLPLDGTAYERPQESLPLDSTAQLLTRITAALGTQLSLVSLNGTRRPMHRTPQQPPHSNVSPLIPAAPALVAVAHGSRDPRALHTVTELLDRVRELRPGLDVRLGHIELNEPLLPRTLDDLGSGEAVLVPLLLGRGYHVKQDIPEAVAGAAALRTRTAGPLGPHPLLVEALHGRLTEAGWRPSDDGNRNSAVVLAAAGSRDPESAAGTRRTAQLLSERLGGVPVVPAYASAATPTVPAALRALAARGRRRVAVASYFTAPGRFASAAAAEATWIAAAPLGAHPAMARLLLHRYDQARAAGAPAHETLMNTRFLASA
;
A
#
# COMPACT_ATOMS: atom_id res chain seq x y z
N MET A 1 67.78 -24.59 8.59
CA MET A 1 68.53 -25.70 7.96
C MET A 1 67.50 -26.72 7.49
N THR A 2 67.44 -26.87 6.17
CA THR A 2 67.14 -28.12 5.44
C THR A 2 65.73 -28.71 5.59
N GLU A 3 64.90 -28.35 4.61
CA GLU A 3 63.81 -29.16 4.04
C GLU A 3 64.34 -30.52 3.55
N PRO A 4 63.47 -31.54 3.41
CA PRO A 4 63.34 -32.09 2.06
C PRO A 4 61.89 -32.26 1.60
N ALA A 5 61.79 -32.12 0.27
CA ALA A 5 60.63 -32.00 -0.59
C ALA A 5 59.86 -33.34 -0.80
N PRO A 6 58.71 -33.32 -1.52
CA PRO A 6 57.59 -34.24 -1.32
C PRO A 6 57.52 -35.44 -2.28
N GLU A 7 56.77 -36.47 -1.88
CA GLU A 7 56.36 -37.60 -2.72
C GLU A 7 55.23 -37.20 -3.70
N ARG A 8 55.43 -37.57 -4.97
CA ARG A 8 54.48 -37.44 -6.09
C ARG A 8 53.43 -38.57 -6.06
N PRO A 9 52.18 -38.31 -6.45
CA PRO A 9 51.31 -39.33 -7.02
C PRO A 9 51.35 -39.34 -8.55
N GLN A 10 51.15 -40.54 -9.07
CA GLN A 10 51.38 -40.99 -10.44
C GLN A 10 50.32 -40.52 -11.45
N GLU A 11 50.76 -40.25 -12.68
CA GLU A 11 49.93 -40.20 -13.88
C GLU A 11 49.66 -41.61 -14.43
N SER A 12 48.46 -41.82 -14.98
CA SER A 12 48.17 -42.85 -15.99
C SER A 12 47.00 -42.39 -16.89
N PRO A 13 46.93 -42.86 -18.16
CA PRO A 13 46.66 -42.01 -19.33
C PRO A 13 45.28 -42.28 -20.01
N PRO A 14 44.96 -41.70 -21.20
CA PRO A 14 43.58 -41.44 -21.65
C PRO A 14 43.03 -42.46 -22.67
N LEU A 15 41.71 -42.44 -22.90
CA LEU A 15 41.08 -43.03 -24.09
C LEU A 15 40.00 -42.12 -24.69
N HIS A 16 40.33 -41.53 -25.84
CA HIS A 16 39.38 -41.13 -26.90
C HIS A 16 38.96 -42.38 -27.70
N ARG A 17 37.72 -42.45 -28.22
CA ARG A 17 37.40 -42.24 -29.67
C ARG A 17 35.97 -42.68 -30.08
N THR A 18 35.29 -41.78 -30.82
CA THR A 18 34.42 -41.97 -32.04
C THR A 18 33.14 -42.81 -31.99
N ALA A 19 32.12 -42.66 -32.85
CA ALA A 19 31.46 -41.63 -33.70
C ALA A 19 30.52 -42.37 -34.68
N HIS A 20 29.52 -41.66 -35.26
CA HIS A 20 28.67 -41.99 -36.45
C HIS A 20 27.36 -42.79 -36.24
N ALA A 21 26.25 -42.59 -36.97
CA ALA A 21 25.74 -41.54 -37.89
C ALA A 21 24.32 -41.93 -38.41
N ARG A 22 23.48 -40.91 -38.74
CA ARG A 22 22.40 -40.81 -39.77
C ARG A 22 21.17 -41.75 -39.68
N THR A 23 19.93 -41.34 -40.01
CA THR A 23 19.41 -40.96 -41.35
C THR A 23 18.03 -40.25 -41.28
N GLU A 24 17.71 -39.45 -42.30
CA GLU A 24 16.49 -38.63 -42.52
C GLU A 24 15.31 -39.34 -43.26
N GLU A 25 14.06 -38.90 -42.95
CA GLU A 25 12.81 -38.70 -43.77
C GLU A 25 12.11 -39.81 -44.62
N PRO A 26 10.83 -39.66 -45.11
CA PRO A 26 9.67 -38.79 -44.74
C PRO A 26 8.22 -39.44 -44.77
N LEU A 27 7.21 -38.69 -44.25
CA LEU A 27 5.73 -38.55 -44.52
C LEU A 27 4.83 -39.67 -45.15
N PRO A 28 3.51 -39.75 -44.80
CA PRO A 28 2.48 -38.95 -45.49
C PRO A 28 1.30 -38.40 -44.65
N LEU A 29 0.61 -37.44 -45.28
CA LEU A 29 -0.59 -36.67 -44.91
C LEU A 29 -1.87 -37.53 -44.90
N ASP A 30 -2.83 -37.29 -44.00
CA ASP A 30 -4.22 -36.97 -44.40
C ASP A 30 -5.12 -36.37 -43.29
N GLY A 31 -6.01 -35.48 -43.73
CA GLY A 31 -7.32 -35.06 -43.21
C GLY A 31 -7.63 -34.94 -41.71
N THR A 32 -7.89 -33.72 -41.24
CA THR A 32 -9.27 -33.20 -41.00
C THR A 32 -9.20 -31.87 -40.24
N ALA A 33 -9.68 -30.81 -40.89
CA ALA A 33 -9.90 -29.52 -40.27
C ALA A 33 -11.16 -29.57 -39.39
N TYR A 34 -11.01 -29.20 -38.11
CA TYR A 34 -12.13 -28.90 -37.22
C TYR A 34 -11.90 -27.50 -36.64
N GLU A 35 -12.77 -26.57 -37.00
CA GLU A 35 -12.80 -25.19 -36.51
C GLU A 35 -13.21 -25.08 -35.04
N ARG A 36 -12.56 -24.13 -34.33
CA ARG A 36 -13.06 -23.15 -33.32
C ARG A 36 -12.00 -22.88 -32.23
N PRO A 37 -12.06 -21.76 -31.49
CA PRO A 37 -11.88 -20.36 -31.92
C PRO A 37 -10.80 -19.65 -31.06
N GLN A 38 -9.89 -18.85 -31.64
CA GLN A 38 -8.99 -18.01 -30.84
C GLN A 38 -9.47 -16.55 -30.84
N GLU A 39 -9.85 -16.10 -29.65
CA GLU A 39 -10.27 -14.75 -29.30
C GLU A 39 -9.24 -13.71 -29.73
N SER A 40 -9.66 -12.82 -30.61
CA SER A 40 -8.97 -11.58 -30.95
C SER A 40 -8.98 -10.62 -29.76
N LEU A 41 -7.80 -10.13 -29.38
CA LEU A 41 -7.62 -8.96 -28.49
C LEU A 41 -8.41 -7.75 -29.05
N PRO A 42 -9.13 -6.97 -28.22
CA PRO A 42 -9.82 -5.79 -28.71
C PRO A 42 -8.81 -4.69 -29.03
N LEU A 43 -8.71 -4.35 -30.32
CA LEU A 43 -8.15 -3.07 -30.76
C LEU A 43 -9.12 -1.97 -30.35
N ASP A 44 -8.70 -1.09 -29.43
CA ASP A 44 -9.48 0.08 -29.03
C ASP A 44 -9.90 0.86 -30.28
N SER A 45 -11.21 0.96 -30.52
CA SER A 45 -11.75 1.68 -31.66
C SER A 45 -11.36 3.17 -31.59
N THR A 46 -11.01 3.76 -32.73
CA THR A 46 -10.61 5.18 -32.87
C THR A 46 -11.58 6.13 -32.18
N ALA A 47 -12.87 5.77 -32.10
CA ALA A 47 -13.90 6.50 -31.37
C ALA A 47 -13.60 6.61 -29.85
N GLN A 48 -13.16 5.53 -29.20
CA GLN A 48 -12.84 5.50 -27.77
C GLN A 48 -11.57 6.29 -27.45
N LEU A 49 -10.62 6.34 -28.38
CA LEU A 49 -9.42 7.17 -28.24
C LEU A 49 -9.78 8.66 -28.35
N LEU A 50 -10.64 9.02 -29.30
CA LEU A 50 -11.14 10.39 -29.47
C LEU A 50 -11.93 10.86 -28.25
N THR A 51 -12.81 10.03 -27.68
CA THR A 51 -13.54 10.38 -26.44
C THR A 51 -12.58 10.66 -25.28
N ARG A 52 -11.50 9.89 -25.12
CA ARG A 52 -10.51 10.11 -24.05
C ARG A 52 -9.70 11.38 -24.27
N ILE A 53 -9.31 11.69 -25.51
CA ILE A 53 -8.58 12.93 -25.84
C ILE A 53 -9.47 14.17 -25.63
N THR A 54 -10.74 14.11 -26.05
CA THR A 54 -11.68 15.23 -25.86
C THR A 54 -11.98 15.46 -24.37
N ALA A 55 -12.12 14.39 -23.58
CA ALA A 55 -12.31 14.50 -22.13
C ALA A 55 -11.07 15.08 -21.41
N ALA A 56 -9.87 14.74 -21.86
CA ALA A 56 -8.61 15.27 -21.31
C ALA A 56 -8.37 16.74 -21.68
N LEU A 57 -8.75 17.16 -22.89
CA LEU A 57 -8.63 18.56 -23.31
C LEU A 57 -9.69 19.46 -22.64
N GLY A 58 -10.89 18.94 -22.38
CA GLY A 58 -11.95 19.66 -21.67
C GLY A 58 -11.60 20.04 -20.23
N THR A 59 -10.84 19.18 -19.52
CA THR A 59 -10.36 19.47 -18.17
C THR A 59 -9.17 20.42 -18.15
N GLN A 60 -8.30 20.42 -19.18
CA GLN A 60 -7.16 21.34 -19.24
C GLN A 60 -7.53 22.77 -19.69
N LEU A 61 -8.60 22.95 -20.46
CA LEU A 61 -9.03 24.28 -20.94
C LEU A 61 -9.99 25.01 -19.98
N SER A 62 -10.49 24.34 -18.93
CA SER A 62 -11.31 24.96 -17.88
C SER A 62 -10.52 25.88 -16.93
N LEU A 63 -9.19 25.94 -17.06
CA LEU A 63 -8.30 26.66 -16.13
C LEU A 63 -7.61 27.89 -16.75
N VAL A 64 -8.09 28.38 -17.90
CA VAL A 64 -7.55 29.60 -18.53
C VAL A 64 -8.67 30.61 -18.79
N SER A 65 -8.76 31.63 -17.93
CA SER A 65 -9.54 32.84 -18.20
C SER A 65 -8.68 33.80 -19.03
N LEU A 66 -9.08 34.01 -20.29
CA LEU A 66 -8.48 35.02 -21.17
C LEU A 66 -9.05 36.41 -20.85
N ASN A 67 -8.12 37.35 -20.64
CA ASN A 67 -8.23 38.81 -20.77
C ASN A 67 -8.55 39.63 -19.51
N GLY A 68 -7.61 40.53 -19.17
CA GLY A 68 -7.69 41.49 -18.08
C GLY A 68 -8.12 42.91 -18.46
N THR A 69 -8.60 43.64 -17.44
CA THR A 69 -8.80 45.12 -17.29
C THR A 69 -9.92 45.77 -18.12
N ARG A 70 -10.71 46.79 -17.70
CA ARG A 70 -10.88 47.74 -16.55
C ARG A 70 -12.30 48.39 -16.73
N ARG A 71 -13.13 48.83 -15.77
CA ARG A 71 -13.12 50.08 -14.93
C ARG A 71 -14.52 50.25 -14.22
N PRO A 72 -14.72 51.20 -13.27
CA PRO A 72 -15.68 51.13 -12.15
C PRO A 72 -17.02 51.85 -12.38
N MET A 73 -18.04 51.59 -11.53
CA MET A 73 -19.12 52.54 -11.22
C MET A 73 -19.88 52.20 -9.91
N HIS A 74 -20.58 53.22 -9.41
CA HIS A 74 -21.04 53.49 -8.05
C HIS A 74 -22.12 52.58 -7.41
N ARG A 75 -22.16 52.68 -6.06
CA ARG A 75 -23.15 52.23 -5.05
C ARG A 75 -24.64 52.28 -5.46
N THR A 76 -25.40 51.29 -4.99
CA THR A 76 -26.70 51.46 -4.30
C THR A 76 -26.92 50.30 -3.32
N PRO A 77 -27.44 50.50 -2.08
CA PRO A 77 -27.68 49.41 -1.14
C PRO A 77 -29.08 48.81 -1.35
N GLN A 78 -29.16 47.48 -1.55
CA GLN A 78 -30.43 46.75 -1.61
C GLN A 78 -30.41 45.54 -0.68
N GLN A 79 -31.54 45.38 0.02
CA GLN A 79 -31.91 44.46 1.10
C GLN A 79 -31.43 43.00 0.96
N PRO A 80 -31.20 42.27 2.07
CA PRO A 80 -30.72 40.89 2.00
C PRO A 80 -31.82 39.93 1.53
N PRO A 81 -31.54 38.96 0.64
CA PRO A 81 -32.48 37.90 0.33
C PRO A 81 -32.51 36.88 1.48
N HIS A 82 -33.73 36.47 1.83
CA HIS A 82 -34.02 35.46 2.82
C HIS A 82 -33.23 34.17 2.57
N SER A 83 -32.56 33.69 3.62
CA SER A 83 -31.78 32.47 3.62
C SER A 83 -32.68 31.25 3.42
N ASN A 84 -32.68 30.69 2.21
CA ASN A 84 -33.04 29.29 1.97
C ASN A 84 -31.96 28.42 2.62
N VAL A 85 -32.12 28.11 3.90
CA VAL A 85 -31.30 27.12 4.58
C VAL A 85 -31.78 25.75 4.08
N SER A 86 -31.12 25.24 3.03
CA SER A 86 -31.16 23.79 2.76
C SER A 86 -30.72 23.07 4.03
N PRO A 87 -31.40 21.98 4.44
CA PRO A 87 -30.98 21.22 5.61
C PRO A 87 -29.54 20.78 5.40
N LEU A 88 -28.65 21.28 6.26
CA LEU A 88 -27.23 20.98 6.23
C LEU A 88 -27.09 19.47 6.42
N ILE A 89 -26.76 18.74 5.34
CA ILE A 89 -26.31 17.36 5.47
C ILE A 89 -25.19 17.41 6.50
N PRO A 90 -25.30 16.68 7.63
CA PRO A 90 -24.28 16.76 8.67
C PRO A 90 -22.93 16.44 8.03
N ALA A 91 -21.98 17.36 8.17
CA ALA A 91 -20.66 17.24 7.56
C ALA A 91 -20.06 15.89 7.96
N ALA A 92 -19.46 15.19 6.99
CA ALA A 92 -18.83 13.91 7.27
C ALA A 92 -17.76 14.08 8.38
N PRO A 93 -17.59 13.11 9.29
CA PRO A 93 -16.57 13.18 10.33
C PRO A 93 -15.19 13.48 9.73
N ALA A 94 -14.40 14.35 10.36
CA ALA A 94 -13.04 14.62 9.88
C ALA A 94 -12.19 13.34 9.89
N LEU A 95 -11.33 13.14 8.90
CA LEU A 95 -10.33 12.09 8.89
C LEU A 95 -9.04 12.65 9.51
N VAL A 96 -8.64 12.14 10.66
CA VAL A 96 -7.36 12.47 11.28
C VAL A 96 -6.37 11.34 11.03
N ALA A 97 -5.45 11.54 10.09
CA ALA A 97 -4.37 10.59 9.86
C ALA A 97 -3.36 10.71 11.01
N VAL A 98 -3.13 9.60 11.72
CA VAL A 98 -2.24 9.57 12.87
C VAL A 98 -0.91 8.96 12.47
N ALA A 99 0.06 9.81 12.20
CA ALA A 99 1.44 9.40 11.94
C ALA A 99 2.18 9.17 13.26
N HIS A 100 3.21 8.33 13.23
CA HIS A 100 4.06 8.16 14.41
C HIS A 100 4.95 9.39 14.64
N GLY A 101 5.54 9.91 13.56
CA GLY A 101 6.63 10.89 13.62
C GLY A 101 7.95 10.26 13.15
N SER A 102 8.86 11.09 12.64
CA SER A 102 10.18 10.68 12.16
C SER A 102 11.17 11.83 12.21
N ARG A 103 12.44 11.49 12.46
CA ARG A 103 13.57 12.42 12.31
C ARG A 103 14.04 12.54 10.86
N ASP A 104 13.57 11.68 9.96
CA ASP A 104 13.88 11.78 8.52
C ASP A 104 12.97 12.86 7.90
N PRO A 105 13.53 13.96 7.35
CA PRO A 105 12.74 15.06 6.82
C PRO A 105 11.85 14.65 5.63
N ARG A 106 12.19 13.56 4.93
CA ARG A 106 11.39 13.05 3.80
C ARG A 106 10.09 12.41 4.26
N ALA A 107 10.00 12.00 5.53
CA ALA A 107 8.81 11.33 6.06
C ALA A 107 7.58 12.24 6.05
N LEU A 108 7.73 13.48 6.51
CA LEU A 108 6.64 14.45 6.53
C LEU A 108 6.12 14.72 5.11
N HIS A 109 7.04 14.97 4.17
CA HIS A 109 6.68 15.16 2.77
C HIS A 109 5.90 13.95 2.21
N THR A 110 6.39 12.72 2.46
CA THR A 110 5.73 11.49 2.01
C THR A 110 4.32 11.34 2.57
N VAL A 111 4.11 11.68 3.85
CA VAL A 111 2.79 11.59 4.49
C VAL A 111 1.86 12.67 3.94
N THR A 112 2.35 13.90 3.75
CA THR A 112 1.56 14.97 3.14
C THR A 112 1.08 14.59 1.74
N GLU A 113 1.98 14.07 0.89
CA GLU A 113 1.61 13.57 -0.46
C GLU A 113 0.59 12.44 -0.43
N LEU A 114 0.60 11.60 0.61
CA LEU A 114 -0.41 10.57 0.80
C LEU A 114 -1.77 11.20 1.14
N LEU A 115 -1.80 12.21 2.01
CA LEU A 115 -3.04 12.89 2.38
C LEU A 115 -3.61 13.73 1.24
N ASP A 116 -2.77 14.32 0.39
CA ASP A 116 -3.22 15.03 -0.81
C ASP A 116 -3.96 14.07 -1.74
N ARG A 117 -3.45 12.85 -1.94
CA ARG A 117 -4.17 11.80 -2.68
C ARG A 117 -5.48 11.38 -2.03
N VAL A 118 -5.56 11.36 -0.70
CA VAL A 118 -6.83 11.10 0.02
C VAL A 118 -7.84 12.22 -0.28
N ARG A 119 -7.40 13.48 -0.26
CA ARG A 119 -8.25 14.65 -0.58
C ARG A 119 -8.72 14.63 -2.03
N GLU A 120 -7.85 14.24 -2.96
CA GLU A 120 -8.19 14.05 -4.38
C GLU A 120 -9.27 12.97 -4.57
N LEU A 121 -9.14 11.84 -3.86
CA LEU A 121 -10.10 10.74 -3.93
C LEU A 121 -11.44 11.05 -3.25
N ARG A 122 -11.47 11.97 -2.27
CA ARG A 122 -12.67 12.38 -1.54
C ARG A 122 -12.73 13.91 -1.39
N PRO A 123 -13.07 14.64 -2.47
CA PRO A 123 -13.25 16.08 -2.39
C PRO A 123 -14.26 16.46 -1.30
N GLY A 124 -13.92 17.45 -0.48
CA GLY A 124 -14.77 17.93 0.60
C GLY A 124 -14.64 17.17 1.93
N LEU A 125 -13.88 16.06 1.99
CA LEU A 125 -13.52 15.46 3.28
C LEU A 125 -12.49 16.32 4.00
N ASP A 126 -12.77 16.72 5.24
CA ASP A 126 -11.75 17.36 6.09
C ASP A 126 -10.70 16.33 6.51
N VAL A 127 -9.49 16.46 5.96
CA VAL A 127 -8.36 15.57 6.22
C VAL A 127 -7.29 16.32 7.00
N ARG A 128 -7.02 15.88 8.23
CA ARG A 128 -5.99 16.42 9.13
C ARG A 128 -4.86 15.41 9.34
N LEU A 129 -3.68 15.93 9.66
CA LEU A 129 -2.52 15.15 10.09
C LEU A 129 -2.26 15.45 11.56
N GLY A 130 -2.03 14.42 12.37
CA GLY A 130 -1.47 14.55 13.70
C GLY A 130 -0.37 13.52 13.91
N HIS A 131 0.65 13.87 14.68
CA HIS A 131 1.75 12.97 15.02
C HIS A 131 1.65 12.52 16.48
N ILE A 132 2.02 11.26 16.73
CA ILE A 132 2.17 10.75 18.10
C ILE A 132 3.33 11.47 18.78
N GLU A 133 4.45 11.65 18.07
CA GLU A 133 5.65 12.31 18.58
C GLU A 133 6.51 12.93 17.46
N LEU A 134 7.63 13.56 17.84
CA LEU A 134 8.74 14.04 16.99
C LEU A 134 8.45 15.18 15.99
N ASN A 135 7.25 15.27 15.42
CA ASN A 135 6.90 16.27 14.43
C ASN A 135 5.61 16.99 14.81
N GLU A 136 5.52 18.27 14.43
CA GLU A 136 4.28 19.01 14.52
C GLU A 136 3.43 18.84 13.23
N PRO A 137 2.10 18.96 13.33
CA PRO A 137 1.34 19.11 14.57
C PRO A 137 1.26 17.79 15.35
N LEU A 138 1.37 17.87 16.68
CA LEU A 138 1.09 16.73 17.56
C LEU A 138 -0.42 16.41 17.58
N LEU A 139 -0.75 15.13 17.84
CA LEU A 139 -2.12 14.63 17.82
C LEU A 139 -3.04 15.38 18.79
N PRO A 140 -2.69 15.63 20.08
CA PRO A 140 -3.55 16.39 20.98
C PRO A 140 -3.90 17.76 20.43
N ARG A 141 -2.90 18.49 19.91
CA ARG A 141 -3.14 19.81 19.31
C ARG A 141 -4.04 19.75 18.09
N THR A 142 -3.85 18.73 17.24
CA THR A 142 -4.69 18.50 16.05
C THR A 142 -6.15 18.26 16.43
N LEU A 143 -6.40 17.53 17.53
CA LEU A 143 -7.74 17.29 18.05
C LEU A 143 -8.33 18.56 18.68
N ASP A 144 -7.55 19.33 19.43
CA ASP A 144 -7.99 20.62 19.99
C ASP A 144 -8.40 21.60 18.89
N ASP A 145 -7.65 21.67 17.79
CA ASP A 145 -7.93 22.54 16.66
C ASP A 145 -9.20 22.17 15.88
N LEU A 146 -9.66 20.91 15.98
CA LEU A 146 -10.98 20.50 15.48
C LEU A 146 -12.12 20.97 16.39
N GLY A 147 -11.86 21.18 17.68
CA GLY A 147 -12.81 21.70 18.66
C GLY A 147 -13.94 20.70 18.98
N SER A 148 -15.04 20.77 18.24
CA SER A 148 -16.24 19.94 18.48
C SER A 148 -16.75 19.30 17.19
N GLY A 149 -17.49 18.19 17.32
CA GLY A 149 -18.01 17.45 16.17
C GLY A 149 -17.61 15.98 16.20
N GLU A 150 -17.43 15.39 15.02
CA GLU A 150 -17.02 13.99 14.87
C GLU A 150 -15.68 13.87 14.14
N ALA A 151 -14.82 12.98 14.62
CA ALA A 151 -13.54 12.67 13.99
C ALA A 151 -13.28 11.16 13.95
N VAL A 152 -12.64 10.71 12.88
CA VAL A 152 -12.17 9.34 12.72
C VAL A 152 -10.66 9.36 12.62
N LEU A 153 -10.00 8.82 13.63
CA LEU A 153 -8.56 8.66 13.69
C LEU A 153 -8.17 7.43 12.88
N VAL A 154 -7.32 7.60 11.88
CA VAL A 154 -6.80 6.53 11.02
C VAL A 154 -5.29 6.39 11.27
N PRO A 155 -4.86 5.38 12.05
CA PRO A 155 -3.44 5.18 12.32
C PRO A 155 -2.67 4.81 11.05
N LEU A 156 -1.60 5.56 10.75
CA LEU A 156 -0.64 5.22 9.69
C LEU A 156 0.36 4.16 10.18
N LEU A 157 -0.17 3.11 10.81
CA LEU A 157 0.55 2.03 11.47
C LEU A 157 0.13 0.69 10.82
N LEU A 158 1.13 -0.15 10.52
CA LEU A 158 0.93 -1.34 9.68
C LEU A 158 0.45 -2.59 10.45
N GLY A 159 0.52 -2.54 11.78
CA GLY A 159 0.11 -3.63 12.65
C GLY A 159 -0.31 -3.11 14.01
N ARG A 160 -0.84 -4.00 14.83
CA ARG A 160 -1.17 -3.72 16.23
C ARG A 160 0.13 -3.57 17.03
N GLY A 161 0.16 -2.62 17.94
CA GLY A 161 1.33 -2.30 18.76
C GLY A 161 0.98 -1.29 19.83
N TYR A 162 1.96 -0.97 20.69
CA TYR A 162 1.78 -0.08 21.84
C TYR A 162 1.04 1.22 21.51
N HIS A 163 1.47 1.92 20.46
CA HIS A 163 0.86 3.19 20.05
C HIS A 163 -0.64 3.11 19.73
N VAL A 164 -1.07 2.02 19.09
CA VAL A 164 -2.50 1.80 18.79
C VAL A 164 -3.29 1.49 20.07
N LYS A 165 -2.65 0.82 21.04
CA LYS A 165 -3.29 0.33 22.26
C LYS A 165 -3.27 1.35 23.40
N GLN A 166 -2.38 2.33 23.37
CA GLN A 166 -2.16 3.24 24.49
C GLN A 166 -2.16 4.72 24.07
N ASP A 167 -1.20 5.16 23.27
CA ASP A 167 -1.01 6.60 23.00
C ASP A 167 -2.20 7.24 22.28
N ILE A 168 -2.78 6.56 21.29
CA ILE A 168 -3.96 7.08 20.57
C ILE A 168 -5.19 7.14 21.51
N PRO A 169 -5.54 6.08 22.25
CA PRO A 169 -6.57 6.16 23.29
C PRO A 169 -6.36 7.28 24.32
N GLU A 170 -5.12 7.48 24.80
CA GLU A 170 -4.80 8.54 25.77
C GLU A 170 -5.04 9.95 25.18
N ALA A 171 -4.56 10.21 23.95
CA ALA A 171 -4.81 11.47 23.27
C ALA A 171 -6.30 11.72 23.00
N VAL A 172 -7.04 10.66 22.66
CA VAL A 172 -8.50 10.72 22.48
C VAL A 172 -9.23 11.06 23.78
N ALA A 173 -8.81 10.50 24.91
CA ALA A 173 -9.42 10.78 26.21
C ALA A 173 -9.28 12.26 26.61
N GLY A 174 -8.21 12.93 26.17
CA GLY A 174 -8.02 14.37 26.36
C GLY A 174 -8.96 15.27 25.54
N ALA A 175 -9.53 14.76 24.45
CA ALA A 175 -10.36 15.52 23.51
C ALA A 175 -11.87 15.28 23.70
N ALA A 176 -12.37 15.42 24.94
CA ALA A 176 -13.73 15.05 25.32
C ALA A 176 -14.87 15.79 24.57
N ALA A 177 -14.58 16.95 23.96
CA ALA A 177 -15.52 17.70 23.14
C ALA A 177 -15.76 17.10 21.74
N LEU A 178 -14.92 16.13 21.32
CA LEU A 178 -15.04 15.42 20.04
C LEU A 178 -15.61 14.02 20.24
N ARG A 179 -16.57 13.66 19.38
CA ARG A 179 -16.99 12.26 19.21
C ARG A 179 -16.01 11.56 18.28
N THR A 180 -15.01 10.92 18.87
CA THR A 180 -13.93 10.27 18.14
C THR A 180 -14.19 8.78 17.92
N ARG A 181 -13.68 8.25 16.80
CA ARG A 181 -13.59 6.82 16.52
C ARG A 181 -12.18 6.51 16.04
N THR A 182 -11.61 5.39 16.47
CA THR A 182 -10.28 4.97 16.00
C THR A 182 -10.43 3.77 15.07
N ALA A 183 -9.94 3.92 13.85
CA ALA A 183 -9.91 2.82 12.88
C ALA A 183 -8.85 1.78 13.26
N GLY A 184 -9.03 0.56 12.75
CA GLY A 184 -8.01 -0.48 12.86
C GLY A 184 -6.71 -0.10 12.13
N PRO A 185 -5.58 -0.78 12.44
CA PRO A 185 -4.33 -0.57 11.73
C PRO A 185 -4.47 -0.88 10.23
N LEU A 186 -3.55 -0.39 9.42
CA LEU A 186 -3.61 -0.53 7.97
C LEU A 186 -3.57 -2.00 7.52
N GLY A 187 -2.71 -2.82 8.14
CA GLY A 187 -2.51 -4.22 7.76
C GLY A 187 -3.16 -5.24 8.71
N PRO A 188 -3.35 -6.49 8.25
CA PRO A 188 -3.17 -6.99 6.87
C PRO A 188 -4.35 -6.57 5.96
N HIS A 189 -4.09 -6.28 4.68
CA HIS A 189 -5.13 -5.90 3.70
C HIS A 189 -4.66 -6.08 2.24
N PRO A 190 -5.54 -6.48 1.27
CA PRO A 190 -5.15 -6.61 -0.14
C PRO A 190 -4.58 -5.34 -0.79
N LEU A 191 -5.12 -4.15 -0.50
CA LEU A 191 -4.57 -2.87 -0.99
C LEU A 191 -3.13 -2.62 -0.52
N LEU A 192 -2.77 -3.15 0.65
CA LEU A 192 -1.42 -3.04 1.17
C LEU A 192 -0.45 -3.95 0.39
N VAL A 193 -0.92 -5.13 0.00
CA VAL A 193 -0.19 -6.06 -0.86
C VAL A 193 -0.04 -5.49 -2.27
N GLU A 194 -1.06 -4.80 -2.78
CA GLU A 194 -0.99 -4.05 -4.04
C GLU A 194 0.10 -2.97 -3.98
N ALA A 195 0.15 -2.18 -2.90
CA ALA A 195 1.21 -1.19 -2.70
C ALA A 195 2.60 -1.81 -2.62
N LEU A 196 2.76 -2.91 -1.86
CA LEU A 196 4.02 -3.65 -1.78
C LEU A 196 4.49 -4.16 -3.15
N HIS A 197 3.58 -4.75 -3.91
CA HIS A 197 3.86 -5.21 -5.27
C HIS A 197 4.22 -4.06 -6.21
N GLY A 198 3.51 -2.93 -6.14
CA GLY A 198 3.83 -1.71 -6.89
C GLY A 198 5.25 -1.24 -6.59
N ARG A 199 5.62 -1.11 -5.31
CA ARG A 199 6.97 -0.70 -4.90
C ARG A 199 8.06 -1.69 -5.32
N LEU A 200 7.78 -2.99 -5.29
CA LEU A 200 8.70 -4.00 -5.82
C LEU A 200 8.90 -3.84 -7.33
N THR A 201 7.82 -3.61 -8.08
CA THR A 201 7.86 -3.42 -9.54
C THR A 201 8.66 -2.16 -9.90
N GLU A 202 8.41 -1.05 -9.20
CA GLU A 202 9.17 0.20 -9.33
C GLU A 202 10.67 0.00 -9.05
N ALA A 203 11.01 -0.86 -8.09
CA ALA A 203 12.40 -1.20 -7.76
C ALA A 203 13.06 -2.20 -8.72
N GLY A 204 12.32 -2.71 -9.72
CA GLY A 204 12.86 -3.58 -10.76
C GLY A 204 12.44 -5.05 -10.67
N TRP A 205 11.46 -5.40 -9.83
CA TRP A 205 10.79 -6.70 -9.92
C TRP A 205 10.07 -6.83 -11.27
N ARG A 206 10.24 -7.97 -11.95
CA ARG A 206 9.66 -8.23 -13.27
C ARG A 206 8.69 -9.42 -13.22
N PRO A 207 7.73 -9.52 -14.15
CA PRO A 207 6.84 -10.68 -14.24
C PRO A 207 7.57 -12.03 -14.37
N SER A 208 8.78 -12.05 -14.96
CA SER A 208 9.63 -13.24 -15.02
C SER A 208 10.17 -13.73 -13.67
N ASP A 209 9.99 -12.92 -12.62
CA ASP A 209 10.45 -13.21 -11.26
C ASP A 209 9.36 -13.90 -10.44
N ASP A 210 8.10 -13.82 -10.88
CA ASP A 210 6.96 -14.49 -10.27
C ASP A 210 7.09 -16.01 -10.44
N GLY A 211 6.78 -16.76 -9.38
CA GLY A 211 6.96 -18.22 -9.31
C GLY A 211 8.40 -18.72 -9.52
N ASN A 212 9.38 -17.83 -9.73
CA ASN A 212 10.74 -18.22 -10.06
C ASN A 212 11.44 -18.82 -8.84
N ARG A 213 11.96 -20.04 -8.99
CA ARG A 213 12.66 -20.77 -7.92
C ARG A 213 13.92 -20.06 -7.41
N ASN A 214 14.51 -19.12 -8.15
CA ASN A 214 15.67 -18.35 -7.66
C ASN A 214 15.26 -17.08 -6.91
N SER A 215 14.00 -16.67 -7.02
CA SER A 215 13.47 -15.45 -6.42
C SER A 215 12.99 -15.69 -4.98
N ALA A 216 13.12 -14.65 -4.17
CA ALA A 216 12.49 -14.55 -2.85
C ALA A 216 12.33 -13.09 -2.47
N VAL A 217 11.50 -12.82 -1.45
CA VAL A 217 11.33 -11.49 -0.88
C VAL A 217 11.53 -11.56 0.62
N VAL A 218 12.27 -10.61 1.17
CA VAL A 218 12.24 -10.28 2.60
C VAL A 218 11.27 -9.13 2.79
N LEU A 219 10.19 -9.35 3.54
CA LEU A 219 9.27 -8.30 3.95
C LEU A 219 9.83 -7.65 5.22
N ALA A 220 10.54 -6.53 5.05
CA ALA A 220 11.21 -5.84 6.14
C ALA A 220 10.23 -4.94 6.90
N ALA A 221 9.99 -5.23 8.18
CA ALA A 221 9.10 -4.49 9.07
C ALA A 221 9.85 -3.91 10.27
N ALA A 222 9.27 -2.95 10.99
CA ALA A 222 9.87 -2.39 12.20
C ALA A 222 10.05 -3.47 13.29
N GLY A 223 9.06 -4.34 13.43
CA GLY A 223 8.95 -5.35 14.48
C GLY A 223 8.31 -4.82 15.76
N SER A 224 7.80 -5.75 16.57
CA SER A 224 7.06 -5.48 17.80
C SER A 224 7.14 -6.69 18.72
N ARG A 225 7.02 -6.46 20.03
CA ARG A 225 6.88 -7.52 21.03
C ARG A 225 5.45 -8.07 21.09
N ASP A 226 4.49 -7.38 20.46
CA ASP A 226 3.10 -7.82 20.37
C ASP A 226 2.97 -8.98 19.37
N PRO A 227 2.52 -10.18 19.80
CA PRO A 227 2.36 -11.33 18.93
C PRO A 227 1.34 -11.12 17.81
N GLU A 228 0.31 -10.27 18.01
CA GLU A 228 -0.67 -9.93 16.98
C GLU A 228 -0.02 -9.17 15.82
N SER A 229 0.98 -8.35 16.12
CA SER A 229 1.77 -7.60 15.12
C SER A 229 2.54 -8.55 14.20
N ALA A 230 3.20 -9.55 14.79
CA ALA A 230 3.93 -10.56 14.05
C ALA A 230 2.98 -11.45 13.24
N ALA A 231 1.80 -11.80 13.77
CA ALA A 231 0.78 -12.54 13.05
C ALA A 231 0.26 -11.76 11.83
N GLY A 232 -0.04 -10.47 11.98
CA GLY A 232 -0.44 -9.59 10.88
C GLY A 232 0.64 -9.48 9.80
N THR A 233 1.91 -9.35 10.20
CA THR A 233 3.04 -9.28 9.26
C THR A 233 3.21 -10.59 8.49
N ARG A 234 3.11 -11.74 9.17
CA ARG A 234 3.09 -13.06 8.51
C ARG A 234 1.94 -13.20 7.53
N ARG A 235 0.75 -12.72 7.87
CA ARG A 235 -0.41 -12.75 6.96
C ARG A 235 -0.18 -11.88 5.73
N THR A 236 0.36 -10.67 5.88
CA THR A 236 0.73 -9.81 4.74
C THR A 236 1.79 -10.48 3.86
N ALA A 237 2.80 -11.12 4.46
CA ALA A 237 3.82 -11.87 3.72
C ALA A 237 3.20 -13.01 2.89
N GLN A 238 2.26 -13.77 3.47
CA GLN A 238 1.55 -14.82 2.77
C GLN A 238 0.76 -14.28 1.57
N LEU A 239 -0.01 -13.19 1.76
CA LEU A 239 -0.78 -12.58 0.67
C LEU A 239 0.12 -12.04 -0.45
N LEU A 240 1.29 -11.48 -0.09
CA LEU A 240 2.27 -11.05 -1.08
C LEU A 240 2.90 -12.24 -1.80
N SER A 241 3.18 -13.34 -1.11
CA SER A 241 3.65 -14.60 -1.71
C SER A 241 2.65 -15.12 -2.72
N GLU A 242 1.35 -15.14 -2.38
CA GLU A 242 0.28 -15.55 -3.29
C GLU A 242 0.25 -14.64 -4.54
N ARG A 243 0.40 -13.33 -4.36
CA ARG A 243 0.44 -12.37 -5.47
C ARG A 243 1.67 -12.52 -6.38
N LEU A 244 2.81 -12.95 -5.84
CA LEU A 244 4.08 -13.14 -6.56
C LEU A 244 4.23 -14.57 -7.13
N GLY A 245 3.13 -15.25 -7.43
CA GLY A 245 3.13 -16.60 -8.00
C GLY A 245 3.69 -17.68 -7.06
N GLY A 246 3.59 -17.50 -5.75
CA GLY A 246 4.07 -18.46 -4.75
C GLY A 246 5.55 -18.32 -4.38
N VAL A 247 6.22 -17.23 -4.79
CA VAL A 247 7.59 -16.95 -4.37
C VAL A 247 7.66 -16.78 -2.84
N PRO A 248 8.66 -17.39 -2.15
CA PRO A 248 8.78 -17.23 -0.71
C PRO A 248 8.93 -15.76 -0.29
N VAL A 249 8.00 -15.29 0.55
CA VAL A 249 8.08 -14.00 1.23
C VAL A 249 8.31 -14.24 2.72
N VAL A 250 9.47 -13.85 3.23
CA VAL A 250 9.85 -14.05 4.63
C VAL A 250 9.72 -12.73 5.38
N PRO A 251 8.86 -12.63 6.41
CA PRO A 251 8.84 -11.46 7.28
C PRO A 251 10.13 -11.39 8.10
N ALA A 252 10.75 -10.22 8.13
CA ALA A 252 11.95 -9.95 8.92
C ALA A 252 11.86 -8.57 9.55
N TYR A 253 12.55 -8.39 10.68
CA TYR A 253 12.29 -7.26 11.56
C TYR A 253 13.56 -6.44 11.80
N ALA A 254 13.41 -5.12 11.80
CA ALA A 254 14.48 -4.18 12.11
C ALA A 254 14.73 -4.09 13.63
N SER A 255 13.76 -4.48 14.46
CA SER A 255 13.84 -4.46 15.92
C SER A 255 12.83 -5.41 16.56
N ALA A 256 12.95 -5.65 17.87
CA ALA A 256 11.97 -6.29 18.76
C ALA A 256 11.49 -7.73 18.43
N ALA A 257 11.74 -8.25 17.24
CA ALA A 257 11.34 -9.56 16.78
C ALA A 257 12.42 -10.17 15.87
N THR A 258 12.32 -11.47 15.63
CA THR A 258 13.22 -12.24 14.77
C THR A 258 12.44 -12.99 13.69
N PRO A 259 13.05 -13.32 12.54
CA PRO A 259 14.45 -13.06 12.17
C PRO A 259 14.74 -11.58 11.86
N THR A 260 16.00 -11.17 11.98
CA THR A 260 16.45 -9.86 11.46
C THR A 260 16.53 -9.88 9.94
N VAL A 261 16.51 -8.71 9.28
CA VAL A 261 16.64 -8.62 7.82
C VAL A 261 17.90 -9.35 7.30
N PRO A 262 19.11 -9.14 7.87
CA PRO A 262 20.30 -9.88 7.46
C PRO A 262 20.19 -11.40 7.67
N ALA A 263 19.55 -11.83 8.77
CA ALA A 263 19.38 -13.26 9.05
C ALA A 263 18.42 -13.92 8.05
N ALA A 264 17.34 -13.24 7.66
CA ALA A 264 16.40 -13.73 6.66
C ALA A 264 17.06 -13.82 5.27
N LEU A 265 17.84 -12.81 4.88
CA LEU A 265 18.61 -12.82 3.63
C LEU A 265 19.59 -14.00 3.58
N ARG A 266 20.39 -14.21 4.64
CA ARG A 266 21.31 -15.35 4.73
C ARG A 266 20.57 -16.69 4.67
N ALA A 267 19.44 -16.83 5.36
CA ALA A 267 18.66 -18.06 5.34
C ALA A 267 18.05 -18.37 3.96
N LEU A 268 17.63 -17.35 3.21
CA LEU A 268 17.15 -17.51 1.84
C LEU A 268 18.30 -17.85 0.87
N ALA A 269 19.45 -17.21 1.02
CA ALA A 269 20.65 -17.53 0.24
C ALA A 269 21.11 -18.98 0.48
N ALA A 270 21.11 -19.45 1.73
CA ALA A 270 21.42 -20.83 2.08
C ALA A 270 20.44 -21.86 1.48
N ARG A 271 19.22 -21.44 1.15
CA ARG A 271 18.21 -22.24 0.42
C ARG A 271 18.33 -22.12 -1.11
N GLY A 272 19.41 -21.53 -1.61
CA GLY A 272 19.67 -21.36 -3.04
C GLY A 272 18.91 -20.23 -3.71
N ARG A 273 18.26 -19.33 -2.95
CA ARG A 273 17.61 -18.14 -3.53
C ARG A 273 18.68 -17.10 -3.84
N ARG A 274 18.90 -16.83 -5.14
CA ARG A 274 19.96 -15.92 -5.62
C ARG A 274 19.44 -14.51 -5.93
N ARG A 275 18.13 -14.34 -6.02
CA ARG A 275 17.46 -13.06 -6.32
C ARG A 275 16.51 -12.72 -5.18
N VAL A 276 17.06 -12.17 -4.10
CA VAL A 276 16.27 -11.83 -2.92
C VAL A 276 16.03 -10.33 -2.87
N ALA A 277 14.79 -9.92 -3.09
CA ALA A 277 14.36 -8.53 -2.96
C ALA A 277 14.07 -8.18 -1.49
N VAL A 278 14.28 -6.92 -1.10
CA VAL A 278 13.82 -6.39 0.19
C VAL A 278 12.60 -5.50 -0.07
N ALA A 279 11.44 -5.93 0.41
CA ALA A 279 10.22 -5.14 0.38
C ALA A 279 10.09 -4.31 1.67
N SER A 280 10.13 -2.98 1.56
CA SER A 280 9.98 -2.06 2.69
C SER A 280 8.53 -2.01 3.19
N TYR A 281 8.24 -2.71 4.28
CA TYR A 281 6.96 -2.65 4.99
C TYR A 281 6.98 -1.52 6.03
N PHE A 282 7.04 -0.29 5.52
CA PHE A 282 7.04 0.96 6.28
C PHE A 282 6.14 1.99 5.56
N THR A 283 5.45 2.84 6.31
CA THR A 283 4.58 3.87 5.72
C THR A 283 5.36 5.02 5.10
N ALA A 284 6.53 5.37 5.63
CA ALA A 284 7.36 6.47 5.14
C ALA A 284 8.86 6.15 5.30
N PRO A 285 9.76 6.93 4.65
CA PRO A 285 11.20 6.86 4.89
C PRO A 285 11.58 7.09 6.36
N GLY A 286 12.68 6.47 6.77
CA GLY A 286 13.20 6.59 8.13
C GLY A 286 14.32 5.60 8.40
N ARG A 287 14.87 5.63 9.62
CA ARG A 287 16.05 4.82 10.00
C ARG A 287 15.87 3.34 9.69
N PHE A 288 14.73 2.74 10.05
CA PHE A 288 14.48 1.32 9.82
C PHE A 288 14.36 0.96 8.34
N ALA A 289 13.66 1.79 7.56
CA ALA A 289 13.54 1.58 6.12
C ALA A 289 14.91 1.69 5.43
N SER A 290 15.69 2.73 5.76
CA SER A 290 17.04 2.92 5.21
C SER A 290 17.98 1.78 5.59
N ALA A 291 17.95 1.35 6.85
CA ALA A 291 18.77 0.22 7.31
C ALA A 291 18.40 -1.07 6.60
N ALA A 292 17.11 -1.39 6.46
CA ALA A 292 16.67 -2.59 5.75
C ALA A 292 17.05 -2.56 4.26
N ALA A 293 16.91 -1.41 3.60
CA ALA A 293 17.29 -1.25 2.20
C ALA A 293 18.80 -1.42 1.97
N ALA A 294 19.63 -0.96 2.91
CA ALA A 294 21.09 -1.10 2.82
C ALA A 294 21.57 -2.56 2.87
N GLU A 295 20.76 -3.49 3.40
CA GLU A 295 21.07 -4.92 3.43
C GLU A 295 20.73 -5.63 2.11
N ALA A 296 20.02 -4.99 1.19
CA ALA A 296 19.56 -5.64 -0.02
C ALA A 296 20.72 -6.01 -0.95
N THR A 297 20.74 -7.26 -1.41
CA THR A 297 21.77 -7.78 -2.33
C THR A 297 21.36 -7.72 -3.80
N TRP A 298 20.10 -7.39 -4.09
CA TRP A 298 19.59 -7.26 -5.45
C TRP A 298 18.74 -5.99 -5.63
N ILE A 299 17.50 -5.97 -5.16
CA ILE A 299 16.63 -4.78 -5.21
C ILE A 299 16.04 -4.49 -3.84
N ALA A 300 15.91 -3.19 -3.53
CA ALA A 300 15.22 -2.69 -2.35
C ALA A 300 14.04 -1.82 -2.78
N ALA A 301 12.84 -2.25 -2.45
CA ALA A 301 11.63 -1.46 -2.68
C ALA A 301 11.59 -0.26 -1.72
N ALA A 302 11.17 0.90 -2.22
CA ALA A 302 10.90 2.06 -1.38
C ALA A 302 9.76 1.77 -0.38
N PRO A 303 9.67 2.53 0.73
CA PRO A 303 8.50 2.50 1.61
C PRO A 303 7.19 2.70 0.85
N LEU A 304 6.09 2.24 1.44
CA LEU A 304 4.75 2.29 0.85
C LEU A 304 4.40 3.72 0.41
N GLY A 305 4.64 4.68 1.29
CA GLY A 305 4.50 6.11 1.02
C GLY A 305 3.15 6.48 0.44
N ALA A 306 3.17 7.42 -0.51
CA ALA A 306 1.99 7.89 -1.19
C ALA A 306 1.54 7.01 -2.37
N HIS A 307 1.79 5.70 -2.33
CA HIS A 307 1.28 4.78 -3.36
C HIS A 307 -0.26 4.87 -3.42
N PRO A 308 -0.91 4.93 -4.59
CA PRO A 308 -2.36 5.14 -4.70
C PRO A 308 -3.22 4.15 -3.88
N ALA A 309 -2.78 2.89 -3.78
CA ALA A 309 -3.47 1.89 -2.96
C ALA A 309 -3.46 2.22 -1.44
N MET A 310 -2.48 2.98 -0.95
CA MET A 310 -2.45 3.46 0.44
C MET A 310 -3.56 4.48 0.70
N ALA A 311 -3.76 5.44 -0.21
CA ALA A 311 -4.84 6.44 -0.07
C ALA A 311 -6.22 5.75 -0.05
N ARG A 312 -6.43 4.77 -0.93
CA ARG A 312 -7.64 3.93 -0.92
C ARG A 312 -7.78 3.14 0.38
N LEU A 313 -6.68 2.63 0.94
CA LEU A 313 -6.70 1.91 2.21
C LEU A 313 -7.06 2.80 3.39
N LEU A 314 -6.54 4.04 3.45
CA LEU A 314 -6.91 5.02 4.47
C LEU A 314 -8.42 5.29 4.45
N LEU A 315 -8.98 5.53 3.26
CA LEU A 315 -10.41 5.75 3.08
C LEU A 315 -11.23 4.51 3.46
N HIS A 316 -10.75 3.31 3.12
CA HIS A 316 -11.40 2.07 3.53
C HIS A 316 -11.46 1.95 5.06
N ARG A 317 -10.35 2.22 5.77
CA ARG A 317 -10.31 2.19 7.24
C ARG A 317 -11.21 3.26 7.86
N TYR A 318 -11.24 4.44 7.27
CA TYR A 318 -12.13 5.53 7.66
C TYR A 318 -13.61 5.12 7.54
N ASP A 319 -14.03 4.61 6.38
CA ASP A 319 -15.43 4.23 6.13
C ASP A 319 -15.83 3.01 7.00
N GLN A 320 -14.92 2.06 7.25
CA GLN A 320 -15.15 0.96 8.21
C GLN A 320 -15.43 1.47 9.63
N ALA A 321 -14.62 2.40 10.12
CA ALA A 321 -14.78 2.97 11.46
C ALA A 321 -16.08 3.78 11.58
N ARG A 322 -16.52 4.46 10.51
CA ARG A 322 -17.81 5.16 10.46
C ARG A 322 -18.98 4.19 10.55
N ALA A 323 -18.95 3.11 9.76
CA ALA A 323 -20.03 2.13 9.71
C ALA A 323 -20.20 1.37 11.04
N ALA A 324 -19.10 1.08 11.74
CA ALA A 324 -19.13 0.35 13.01
C ALA A 324 -19.86 1.09 14.15
N GLY A 325 -20.14 2.39 14.01
CA GLY A 325 -20.87 3.18 15.00
C GLY A 325 -22.21 3.74 14.51
N ALA A 326 -22.76 3.26 13.40
CA ALA A 326 -24.17 3.47 13.09
C ALA A 326 -24.99 2.41 13.84
N PRO A 327 -25.99 2.78 14.68
CA PRO A 327 -26.90 1.78 15.21
C PRO A 327 -27.57 1.09 14.03
N ALA A 328 -27.56 -0.25 14.02
CA ALA A 328 -28.35 -1.02 13.08
C ALA A 328 -29.80 -0.61 13.25
N HIS A 329 -30.35 0.12 12.28
CA HIS A 329 -31.79 0.37 12.24
C HIS A 329 -32.43 -0.97 11.87
N GLU A 330 -32.68 -1.79 12.89
CA GLU A 330 -33.49 -2.99 12.76
C GLU A 330 -34.91 -2.52 12.47
N THR A 331 -35.24 -2.40 11.19
CA THR A 331 -36.60 -2.27 10.72
C THR A 331 -37.31 -3.59 11.01
N LEU A 332 -37.75 -3.78 12.26
CA LEU A 332 -38.89 -4.64 12.53
C LEU A 332 -40.11 -3.93 11.95
N MET A 333 -40.39 -4.24 10.68
CA MET A 333 -41.69 -4.00 10.09
C MET A 333 -42.72 -4.81 10.89
N ASN A 334 -43.44 -4.07 11.71
CA ASN A 334 -44.58 -4.49 12.50
C ASN A 334 -45.65 -5.06 11.55
N THR A 335 -45.64 -6.37 11.33
CA THR A 335 -46.74 -7.05 10.64
C THR A 335 -47.72 -7.53 11.69
N ARG A 336 -48.66 -6.65 12.04
CA ARG A 336 -49.96 -7.05 12.59
C ARG A 336 -50.58 -8.05 11.60
N PHE A 337 -50.70 -9.30 12.02
CA PHE A 337 -51.75 -10.18 11.50
C PHE A 337 -52.76 -10.43 12.61
N LEU A 338 -53.97 -9.93 12.37
CA LEU A 338 -55.20 -10.33 13.01
C LEU A 338 -55.45 -11.81 12.73
N ALA A 339 -55.77 -12.59 13.76
CA ALA A 339 -56.63 -13.76 13.62
C ALA A 339 -57.32 -14.04 14.96
N SER A 340 -58.62 -13.81 14.98
CA SER A 340 -59.57 -14.26 16.00
C SER A 340 -59.63 -15.79 16.06
N ALA A 341 -59.71 -16.33 17.28
CA ALA A 341 -60.58 -17.45 17.68
C ALA A 341 -60.65 -17.48 19.21
#